data_AF-A0A3B8ZCH1-F1
#
_entry.id   AF-A0A3B8ZCH1-F1
#
_cell.length_a   1.000
_cell.length_b   1.000
_cell.length_c   1.000
_cell.angle_alpha   90.00
_cell.angle_beta   90.00
_cell.angle_gamma   90.00
#
_symmetry.space_group_name_H-M   'P 1'
#
loop_
_entity.id
_entity.type
_entity.pdbx_description
1 polymer ?
#
loop_
_entity_poly.entity_id
_entity_poly.type
_entity_poly.pdbx_seq_one_letter_code
_entity_poly.pdbx_strand_id
1 'polypeptide(L)'
;MNEALVLLAEGVPMEAIDKAAKKFGLPMGPIELHDMVGLDTALYAGGVMKAALPHRMVESPILNALVQAGRFGNKSGQGFYSYKNKKGKRTTDPEVQMLIKPWITGSGSELNGDALATRLLMPMLLEATDVLAAGIVKDARDVDLGLIYGIGFPPFKGGLMFWADRQGLGKIKSMLEPLASLGPRFQPTKYLSDLAASGGSFYRPTQA
;
A
#
# COMPACT_ATOMS: atom_id res chain seq x y z
N MET A 1 1.21 -1.74 2.11
CA MET A 1 1.75 -3.10 1.88
C MET A 1 0.62 -4.12 1.71
N ASN A 2 -0.29 -4.27 2.67
CA ASN A 2 -1.36 -5.29 2.61
C ASN A 2 -2.20 -5.27 1.32
N GLU A 3 -2.57 -4.08 0.83
CA GLU A 3 -3.40 -3.97 -0.38
C GLU A 3 -2.73 -4.56 -1.64
N ALA A 4 -1.40 -4.60 -1.69
CA ALA A 4 -0.69 -5.25 -2.79
C ALA A 4 -0.95 -6.77 -2.81
N LEU A 5 -1.09 -7.40 -1.64
CA LEU A 5 -1.41 -8.82 -1.54
C LEU A 5 -2.87 -9.10 -1.88
N VAL A 6 -3.78 -8.17 -1.59
CA VAL A 6 -5.18 -8.24 -2.02
C VAL A 6 -5.27 -8.14 -3.55
N LEU A 7 -4.61 -7.14 -4.15
CA LEU A 7 -4.51 -7.01 -5.61
C LEU A 7 -3.92 -8.26 -6.26
N LEU A 8 -2.91 -8.87 -5.64
CA LEU A 8 -2.33 -10.12 -6.12
C LEU A 8 -3.36 -11.26 -6.07
N ALA A 9 -4.10 -11.42 -4.97
CA ALA A 9 -5.17 -12.41 -4.86
C ALA A 9 -6.31 -12.16 -5.88
N GLU A 10 -6.58 -10.90 -6.22
CA GLU A 10 -7.51 -10.51 -7.31
C GLU A 10 -6.96 -10.80 -8.72
N GLY A 11 -5.74 -11.36 -8.82
CA GLY A 11 -5.12 -11.81 -10.07
C GLY A 11 -4.28 -10.73 -10.77
N VAL A 12 -3.98 -9.62 -10.11
CA VAL A 12 -3.10 -8.60 -10.70
C VAL A 12 -1.65 -9.09 -10.68
N PRO A 13 -0.93 -9.07 -11.83
CA PRO A 13 0.46 -9.51 -11.88
C PRO A 13 1.37 -8.73 -10.92
N MET A 14 2.26 -9.41 -10.23
CA MET A 14 3.20 -8.81 -9.27
C MET A 14 4.00 -7.65 -9.89
N GLU A 15 4.52 -7.82 -11.12
CA GLU A 15 5.26 -6.75 -11.79
C GLU A 15 4.39 -5.55 -12.13
N ALA A 16 3.10 -5.74 -12.40
CA ALA A 16 2.18 -4.64 -12.69
C ALA A 16 1.91 -3.80 -11.43
N ILE A 17 1.72 -4.45 -10.28
CA ILE A 17 1.57 -3.79 -8.97
C ILE A 17 2.82 -2.97 -8.65
N ASP A 18 4.00 -3.58 -8.79
CA ASP A 18 5.28 -2.90 -8.53
C ASP A 18 5.54 -1.75 -9.50
N LYS A 19 5.24 -1.95 -10.79
CA LYS A 19 5.39 -0.92 -11.81
C LYS A 19 4.47 0.27 -11.55
N ALA A 20 3.24 0.04 -11.09
CA ALA A 20 2.32 1.12 -10.74
C ALA A 20 2.84 1.99 -9.59
N ALA A 21 3.33 1.37 -8.51
CA ALA A 21 3.94 2.07 -7.39
C ALA A 21 5.19 2.87 -7.81
N LYS A 22 6.07 2.27 -8.61
CA LYS A 22 7.27 2.95 -9.13
C LYS A 22 6.93 4.08 -10.09
N LYS A 23 5.94 3.90 -10.97
CA LYS A 23 5.44 4.95 -11.87
C LYS A 23 4.86 6.13 -11.08
N PHE A 24 4.18 5.87 -9.97
CA PHE A 24 3.74 6.93 -9.07
C PHE A 24 4.92 7.71 -8.48
N GLY A 25 6.05 7.03 -8.22
CA GLY A 25 7.30 7.64 -7.80
C GLY A 25 7.94 6.97 -6.59
N LEU A 26 7.35 5.91 -6.05
CA LEU A 26 7.93 5.17 -4.92
C LEU A 26 9.24 4.50 -5.36
N PRO A 27 10.26 4.45 -4.50
CA PRO A 27 11.55 3.88 -4.84
C PRO A 27 11.47 2.37 -5.14
N MET A 28 10.51 1.70 -4.52
CA MET A 28 10.32 0.25 -4.60
C MET A 28 8.85 -0.09 -4.74
N GLY A 29 8.57 -1.16 -5.49
CA GLY A 29 7.23 -1.70 -5.58
C GLY A 29 6.86 -2.48 -4.32
N PRO A 30 5.59 -2.52 -3.92
CA PRO A 30 5.22 -3.14 -2.65
C PRO A 30 5.47 -4.64 -2.61
N ILE A 31 5.41 -5.38 -3.73
CA ILE A 31 5.71 -6.82 -3.74
C ILE A 31 7.21 -7.04 -3.50
N GLU A 32 8.06 -6.30 -4.22
CA GLU A 32 9.51 -6.28 -3.96
C GLU A 32 9.86 -5.88 -2.51
N LEU A 33 9.11 -4.92 -1.97
CA LEU A 33 9.34 -4.43 -0.62
C LEU A 33 9.08 -5.51 0.43
N HIS A 34 8.08 -6.38 0.23
CA HIS A 34 7.88 -7.52 1.13
C HIS A 34 9.11 -8.43 1.16
N ASP A 35 9.74 -8.69 0.00
CA ASP A 35 10.94 -9.51 -0.05
C ASP A 35 12.14 -8.84 0.63
N MET A 36 12.24 -7.51 0.58
CA MET A 36 13.32 -6.77 1.26
C MET A 36 13.13 -6.73 2.77
N VAL A 37 11.89 -6.54 3.24
CA VAL A 37 11.55 -6.59 4.68
C VAL A 37 11.66 -8.01 5.24
N GLY A 38 11.36 -9.01 4.42
CA GLY A 38 11.24 -10.41 4.78
C GLY A 38 9.79 -10.84 4.96
N LEU A 39 9.41 -11.96 4.32
CA LEU A 39 8.01 -12.41 4.26
C LEU A 39 7.49 -12.86 5.63
N ASP A 40 8.35 -13.48 6.43
CA ASP A 40 8.10 -13.87 7.82
C ASP A 40 7.92 -12.64 8.73
N THR A 41 8.77 -11.62 8.57
CA THR A 41 8.62 -10.34 9.27
C THR A 41 7.29 -9.67 8.92
N ALA A 42 6.95 -9.62 7.63
CA ALA A 42 5.71 -9.03 7.15
C ALA A 42 4.47 -9.80 7.65
N LEU A 43 4.54 -11.13 7.71
CA LEU A 43 3.48 -11.98 8.26
C LEU A 43 3.25 -11.70 9.75
N TYR A 44 4.33 -11.65 10.54
CA TYR A 44 4.26 -11.32 11.96
C TYR A 44 3.67 -9.92 12.18
N ALA A 45 4.19 -8.90 11.49
CA ALA A 45 3.69 -7.54 11.59
C ALA A 45 2.20 -7.44 11.17
N GLY A 46 1.81 -8.16 10.13
CA GLY A 46 0.40 -8.26 9.71
C GLY A 46 -0.51 -8.82 10.80
N GLY A 47 -0.07 -9.85 11.54
CA GLY A 47 -0.79 -10.40 12.67
C GLY A 47 -0.98 -9.41 13.82
N VAL A 48 0.07 -8.65 14.16
CA VAL A 48 -0.01 -7.57 15.17
C VAL A 48 -1.02 -6.50 14.73
N MET A 49 -0.95 -6.07 13.47
CA MET A 49 -1.87 -5.06 12.93
C MET A 49 -3.31 -5.58 12.89
N LYS A 50 -3.53 -6.86 12.56
CA LYS A 50 -4.85 -7.49 12.56
C LYS A 50 -5.47 -7.52 13.96
N ALA A 51 -4.67 -7.85 14.98
CA ALA A 51 -5.13 -7.83 16.37
C ALA A 51 -5.51 -6.42 16.84
N ALA A 52 -4.73 -5.41 16.45
CA ALA A 52 -5.00 -4.02 16.81
C ALA A 52 -6.16 -3.38 16.02
N LEU A 53 -6.34 -3.76 14.76
CA LEU A 53 -7.24 -3.11 13.79
C LEU A 53 -8.10 -4.15 13.03
N PRO A 54 -8.88 -4.98 13.74
CA PRO A 54 -9.51 -6.17 13.17
C PRO A 54 -10.52 -5.87 12.06
N HIS A 55 -11.19 -4.71 12.13
CA HIS A 55 -12.27 -4.34 11.21
C HIS A 55 -11.80 -3.88 9.83
N ARG A 56 -10.53 -3.46 9.70
CA ARG A 56 -10.00 -2.90 8.43
C ARG A 56 -8.77 -3.62 7.88
N MET A 57 -8.19 -4.55 8.64
CA MET A 57 -7.16 -5.44 8.13
C MET A 57 -7.75 -6.67 7.42
N VAL A 58 -7.30 -6.89 6.19
CA VAL A 58 -7.61 -8.08 5.38
C VAL A 58 -6.42 -9.02 5.46
N GLU A 59 -6.65 -10.27 5.86
CA GLU A 59 -5.58 -11.26 5.91
C GLU A 59 -5.28 -11.79 4.49
N SER A 60 -4.00 -11.99 4.20
CA SER A 60 -3.57 -12.57 2.94
C SER A 60 -3.05 -13.99 3.17
N PRO A 61 -3.73 -15.03 2.64
CA PRO A 61 -3.23 -16.39 2.74
C PRO A 61 -1.99 -16.64 1.88
N ILE A 62 -1.73 -15.80 0.87
CA ILE A 62 -0.56 -15.86 -0.01
C ILE A 62 0.73 -15.74 0.79
N LEU A 63 0.81 -14.77 1.71
CA LEU A 63 2.01 -14.52 2.48
C LEU A 63 2.33 -15.70 3.40
N ASN A 64 1.31 -16.26 4.05
CA ASN A 64 1.45 -17.45 4.88
C ASN A 64 1.95 -18.66 4.07
N ALA A 65 1.38 -18.90 2.89
CA ALA A 65 1.80 -20.00 2.02
C ALA A 65 3.28 -19.90 1.60
N LEU A 66 3.76 -18.70 1.27
CA LEU A 66 5.16 -18.49 0.91
C LEU A 66 6.12 -18.70 2.10
N VAL A 67 5.75 -18.22 3.29
CA VAL A 67 6.52 -18.43 4.52
C VAL A 67 6.59 -19.92 4.88
N GLN A 68 5.48 -20.65 4.77
CA GLN A 68 5.44 -22.10 5.00
C GLN A 68 6.30 -22.88 3.98
N ALA A 69 6.41 -22.37 2.76
CA ALA A 69 7.30 -22.92 1.72
C ALA A 69 8.78 -22.52 1.90
N GLY A 70 9.15 -21.88 3.01
CA GLY A 70 10.55 -21.50 3.28
C GLY A 70 11.05 -20.35 2.41
N ARG A 71 10.14 -19.48 1.94
CA ARG A 71 10.47 -18.29 1.14
C ARG A 71 10.40 -17.07 2.04
N PHE A 72 11.54 -16.53 2.43
CA PHE A 72 11.63 -15.41 3.38
C PHE A 72 12.07 -14.09 2.75
N GLY A 73 12.10 -14.01 1.42
CA GLY A 73 12.54 -12.82 0.69
C GLY A 73 14.04 -12.80 0.41
N ASN A 74 14.57 -11.60 0.18
CA ASN A 74 15.95 -11.35 -0.23
C ASN A 74 16.98 -12.00 0.71
N LYS A 75 16.72 -11.97 2.04
CA LYS A 75 17.59 -12.57 3.06
C LYS A 75 17.82 -14.08 2.89
N SER A 76 16.86 -14.77 2.26
CA SER A 76 16.93 -16.21 1.97
C SER A 76 17.23 -16.52 0.50
N GLY A 77 17.44 -15.49 -0.32
CA GLY A 77 17.60 -15.63 -1.77
C GLY A 77 16.31 -15.90 -2.54
N GLN A 78 15.16 -16.05 -1.87
CA GLN A 78 13.88 -16.40 -2.49
C GLN A 78 12.68 -15.88 -1.69
N GLY A 79 11.77 -15.18 -2.37
CA GLY A 79 10.51 -14.65 -1.83
C GLY A 79 9.45 -14.69 -2.92
N PHE A 80 8.72 -13.59 -3.12
CA PHE A 80 7.92 -13.35 -4.33
C PHE A 80 8.79 -13.36 -5.60
N TYR A 81 10.03 -12.89 -5.48
CA TYR A 81 11.05 -12.97 -6.52
C TYR A 81 12.22 -13.89 -6.11
N SER A 82 13.00 -14.32 -7.10
CA SER A 82 14.27 -15.00 -6.88
C SER A 82 15.43 -14.00 -6.90
N TYR A 83 16.35 -14.16 -5.94
CA TYR A 83 17.53 -13.31 -5.73
C TYR A 83 18.85 -14.10 -5.85
N LYS A 84 18.79 -15.37 -6.31
CA LYS A 84 19.96 -16.29 -6.38
C LYS A 84 20.99 -15.95 -7.46
N ASN A 85 20.78 -14.92 -8.28
CA ASN A 85 21.71 -14.62 -9.37
C ASN A 85 22.97 -13.88 -8.88
N LYS A 86 24.07 -14.03 -9.63
CA LYS A 86 25.39 -13.45 -9.30
C LYS A 86 25.40 -11.91 -9.19
N LYS A 87 24.34 -11.22 -9.63
CA LYS A 87 24.23 -9.75 -9.60
C LYS A 87 23.28 -9.25 -8.50
N GLY A 88 22.70 -10.14 -7.68
CA GLY A 88 21.69 -9.79 -6.68
C GLY A 88 20.42 -9.16 -7.27
N LYS A 89 20.21 -9.26 -8.59
CA LYS A 89 19.06 -8.67 -9.27
C LYS A 89 17.86 -9.59 -9.09
N ARG A 90 16.70 -9.06 -8.72
CA ARG A 90 15.48 -9.88 -8.67
C ARG A 90 15.12 -10.45 -10.05
N THR A 91 14.60 -11.66 -10.06
CA THR A 91 14.07 -12.36 -11.24
C THR A 91 12.74 -13.03 -10.90
N THR A 92 11.89 -13.24 -11.90
CA THR A 92 10.64 -13.98 -11.70
C THR A 92 10.93 -15.43 -11.37
N ASP A 93 10.06 -16.04 -10.57
CA ASP A 93 10.18 -17.44 -10.17
C ASP A 93 8.86 -18.17 -10.47
N PRO A 94 8.84 -19.11 -11.44
CA PRO A 94 7.64 -19.88 -11.77
C PRO A 94 7.09 -20.68 -10.59
N GLU A 95 7.93 -21.09 -9.63
CA GLU A 95 7.49 -21.82 -8.44
C GLU A 95 6.56 -20.98 -7.57
N VAL A 96 6.81 -19.66 -7.48
CA VAL A 96 5.92 -18.73 -6.75
C VAL A 96 4.54 -18.72 -7.35
N GLN A 97 4.43 -18.70 -8.69
CA GLN A 97 3.14 -18.73 -9.37
C GLN A 97 2.35 -20.00 -9.04
N MET A 98 3.02 -21.15 -8.95
CA MET A 98 2.39 -22.41 -8.54
C MET A 98 1.92 -22.37 -7.08
N LEU A 99 2.74 -21.81 -6.18
CA LEU A 99 2.44 -21.73 -4.75
C LEU A 99 1.26 -20.79 -4.44
N ILE A 100 1.15 -19.67 -5.16
CA ILE A 100 0.09 -18.68 -4.90
C ILE A 100 -1.20 -18.98 -5.65
N LYS A 101 -1.16 -19.80 -6.72
CA LYS A 101 -2.32 -20.13 -7.57
C LYS A 101 -3.59 -20.51 -6.80
N PRO A 102 -3.56 -21.33 -5.74
CA PRO A 102 -4.78 -21.67 -4.98
C PRO A 102 -5.47 -20.49 -4.31
N TRP A 103 -4.76 -19.38 -4.13
CA TRP A 103 -5.21 -18.17 -3.45
C TRP A 103 -5.56 -17.03 -4.40
N ILE A 104 -5.41 -17.24 -5.72
CA ILE A 104 -5.84 -16.29 -6.74
C ILE A 104 -7.32 -16.53 -7.00
N THR A 105 -8.16 -15.59 -6.58
CA THR A 105 -9.62 -15.67 -6.68
C THR A 105 -10.18 -14.86 -7.84
N GLY A 106 -9.43 -13.88 -8.35
CA GLY A 106 -9.84 -13.05 -9.48
C GLY A 106 -9.28 -13.54 -10.82
N SER A 107 -9.94 -13.19 -11.93
CA SER A 107 -9.49 -13.48 -13.29
C SER A 107 -8.45 -12.50 -13.83
N GLY A 108 -7.87 -11.66 -12.96
CA GLY A 108 -7.10 -10.49 -13.33
C GLY A 108 -7.99 -9.27 -13.48
N SER A 109 -7.74 -8.22 -12.69
CA SER A 109 -8.47 -6.96 -12.82
C SER A 109 -8.00 -6.19 -14.05
N GLU A 110 -8.90 -5.49 -14.76
CA GLU A 110 -8.53 -4.52 -15.80
C GLU A 110 -7.82 -3.27 -15.23
N LEU A 111 -7.59 -3.20 -13.91
CA LEU A 111 -6.88 -2.10 -13.28
C LEU A 111 -5.49 -1.98 -13.87
N ASN A 112 -5.23 -0.83 -14.48
CA ASN A 112 -3.94 -0.52 -15.07
C ASN A 112 -3.42 0.81 -14.55
N GLY A 113 -2.09 0.95 -14.56
CA GLY A 113 -1.38 2.20 -14.30
C GLY A 113 -1.86 2.94 -13.04
N ASP A 114 -2.53 4.06 -13.27
CA ASP A 114 -2.87 5.03 -12.22
C ASP A 114 -4.01 4.52 -11.31
N ALA A 115 -4.87 3.62 -11.79
CA ALA A 115 -5.89 2.97 -10.97
C ALA A 115 -5.26 2.04 -9.92
N LEU A 116 -4.22 1.27 -10.30
CA LEU A 116 -3.45 0.45 -9.37
C LEU A 116 -2.71 1.31 -8.34
N ALA A 117 -2.09 2.41 -8.76
CA ALA A 117 -1.44 3.33 -7.84
C ALA A 117 -2.44 3.93 -6.84
N THR A 118 -3.62 4.35 -7.32
CA THR A 118 -4.71 4.84 -6.47
C THR A 118 -5.13 3.78 -5.45
N ARG A 119 -5.35 2.54 -5.90
CA ARG A 119 -5.71 1.42 -5.02
C ARG A 119 -4.69 1.19 -3.90
N LEU A 120 -3.40 1.30 -4.20
CA LEU A 120 -2.32 1.14 -3.22
C LEU A 120 -2.22 2.31 -2.23
N LEU A 121 -2.51 3.53 -2.68
CA LEU A 121 -2.30 4.77 -1.90
C LEU A 121 -3.50 5.16 -1.03
N MET A 122 -4.72 4.94 -1.52
CA MET A 122 -5.94 5.30 -0.79
C MET A 122 -6.01 4.76 0.64
N PRO A 123 -5.72 3.47 0.93
CA PRO A 123 -5.74 2.99 2.30
C PRO A 123 -4.65 3.67 3.14
N MET A 124 -3.47 3.94 2.58
CA MET A 124 -2.40 4.68 3.29
C MET A 124 -2.85 6.10 3.65
N LEU A 125 -3.55 6.80 2.75
CA LEU A 125 -4.09 8.13 3.01
C LEU A 125 -5.16 8.09 4.11
N LEU A 126 -6.07 7.12 4.06
CA LEU A 126 -7.10 6.97 5.08
C LEU A 126 -6.50 6.66 6.46
N GLU A 127 -5.50 5.78 6.54
CA GLU A 127 -4.73 5.57 7.78
C GLU A 127 -4.09 6.86 8.30
N ALA A 128 -3.48 7.65 7.41
CA ALA A 128 -2.86 8.91 7.80
C ALA A 128 -3.89 9.90 8.39
N THR A 129 -5.11 9.93 7.85
CA THR A 129 -6.19 10.75 8.41
C THR A 129 -6.69 10.27 9.78
N ASP A 130 -6.73 8.95 10.02
CA ASP A 130 -7.06 8.39 11.34
C ASP A 130 -5.96 8.72 12.37
N VAL A 131 -4.68 8.60 11.98
CA VAL A 131 -3.52 8.93 12.84
C VAL A 131 -3.54 10.40 13.25
N LEU A 132 -3.89 11.31 12.33
CA LEU A 132 -4.08 12.73 12.62
C LEU A 132 -5.28 12.97 13.54
N ALA A 133 -6.42 12.35 13.24
CA ALA A 133 -7.64 12.49 14.04
C ALA A 133 -7.46 11.99 15.48
N ALA A 134 -6.67 10.93 15.67
CA ALA A 134 -6.33 10.37 16.97
C ALA A 134 -5.26 11.16 17.73
N GLY A 135 -4.64 12.19 17.11
CA GLY A 135 -3.58 12.98 17.74
C GLY A 135 -2.27 12.22 17.97
N ILE A 136 -2.04 11.11 17.26
CA ILE A 136 -0.79 10.33 17.32
C ILE A 136 0.38 11.16 16.76
N VAL A 137 0.08 11.99 15.75
CA VAL A 137 0.99 12.99 15.19
C VAL A 137 0.34 14.36 15.30
N LYS A 138 1.16 15.41 15.39
CA LYS A 138 0.67 16.76 15.67
C LYS A 138 -0.04 17.39 14.48
N ASP A 139 0.54 17.26 13.29
CA ASP A 139 -0.01 17.85 12.07
C ASP A 139 0.42 17.10 10.80
N ALA A 140 -0.13 17.52 9.66
CA ALA A 140 0.08 16.86 8.36
C ALA A 140 1.55 16.86 7.91
N ARG A 141 2.38 17.79 8.39
CA ARG A 141 3.82 17.83 8.06
C ARG A 141 4.56 16.68 8.70
N ASP A 142 4.21 16.31 9.93
CA ASP A 142 4.83 15.18 10.62
C ASP A 142 4.52 13.86 9.91
N VAL A 143 3.28 13.70 9.42
CA VAL A 143 2.91 12.57 8.55
C VAL A 143 3.78 12.56 7.29
N ASP A 144 3.83 13.69 6.58
CA ASP A 144 4.50 13.76 5.29
C ASP A 144 6.01 13.56 5.40
N LEU A 145 6.67 14.22 6.36
CA LEU A 145 8.10 14.02 6.63
C LEU A 145 8.37 12.59 7.11
N GLY A 146 7.50 12.02 7.94
CA GLY A 146 7.60 10.64 8.39
C GLY A 146 7.54 9.64 7.22
N LEU A 147 6.64 9.85 6.26
CA LEU A 147 6.52 8.99 5.08
C LEU A 147 7.66 9.21 4.07
N ILE A 148 8.11 10.45 3.88
CA ILE A 148 9.24 10.79 3.01
C ILE A 148 10.53 10.13 3.53
N TYR A 149 10.85 10.32 4.81
CA TYR A 149 12.09 9.78 5.38
C TYR A 149 11.99 8.30 5.79
N GLY A 150 10.79 7.83 6.13
CA GLY A 150 10.58 6.46 6.59
C GLY A 150 10.44 5.46 5.44
N ILE A 151 9.48 5.67 4.54
CA ILE A 151 9.16 4.72 3.46
C ILE A 151 9.55 5.22 2.07
N GLY A 152 10.19 6.38 1.98
CA GLY A 152 10.61 6.97 0.70
C GLY A 152 9.44 7.51 -0.12
N PHE A 153 8.41 8.08 0.52
CA PHE A 153 7.33 8.75 -0.24
C PHE A 153 7.92 9.83 -1.17
N PRO A 154 7.43 10.00 -2.41
CA PRO A 154 8.17 10.76 -3.43
C PRO A 154 8.30 12.26 -3.06
N PRO A 155 9.51 12.78 -2.78
CA PRO A 155 9.67 14.16 -2.27
C PRO A 155 9.18 15.23 -3.24
N PHE A 156 9.29 14.98 -4.55
CA PHE A 156 8.78 15.88 -5.60
C PHE A 156 7.24 15.98 -5.64
N LYS A 157 6.53 15.17 -4.83
CA LYS A 157 5.09 15.30 -4.59
C LYS A 157 4.75 15.99 -3.27
N GLY A 158 5.74 16.42 -2.49
CA GLY A 158 5.60 17.16 -1.23
C GLY A 158 5.25 16.32 0.01
N GLY A 159 4.71 15.12 -0.17
CA GLY A 159 4.19 14.27 0.92
C GLY A 159 2.84 13.68 0.55
N LEU A 160 2.33 12.74 1.33
CA LEU A 160 1.05 12.07 1.06
C LEU A 160 -0.13 13.02 1.26
N MET A 161 -0.13 13.75 2.38
CA MET A 161 -1.17 14.71 2.74
C MET A 161 -1.11 15.92 1.81
N PHE A 162 0.10 16.45 1.53
CA PHE A 162 0.27 17.52 0.55
C PHE A 162 -0.16 17.10 -0.86
N TRP A 163 0.18 15.87 -1.27
CA TRP A 163 -0.28 15.32 -2.55
C TRP A 163 -1.81 15.24 -2.60
N ALA A 164 -2.47 14.79 -1.52
CA ALA A 164 -3.92 14.72 -1.45
C ALA A 164 -4.58 16.12 -1.56
N ASP A 165 -4.02 17.14 -0.90
CA ASP A 165 -4.47 18.53 -1.04
C ASP A 165 -4.35 19.02 -2.49
N ARG A 166 -3.24 18.71 -3.16
CA ARG A 166 -3.04 19.08 -4.58
C ARG A 166 -4.04 18.41 -5.53
N GLN A 167 -4.58 17.26 -5.17
CA GLN A 167 -5.66 16.63 -5.94
C GLN A 167 -7.01 17.31 -5.68
N GLY A 168 -7.18 17.88 -4.49
CA GLY A 168 -8.45 18.37 -3.95
C GLY A 168 -9.21 17.27 -3.22
N LEU A 169 -9.65 17.53 -2.00
CA LEU A 169 -10.30 16.51 -1.15
C LEU A 169 -11.64 16.01 -1.73
N GLY A 170 -12.36 16.86 -2.48
CA GLY A 170 -13.54 16.43 -3.24
C GLY A 170 -13.20 15.34 -4.27
N LYS A 171 -12.10 15.52 -5.01
CA LYS A 171 -11.61 14.53 -5.98
C LYS A 171 -11.15 13.25 -5.29
N ILE A 172 -10.48 13.36 -4.13
CA ILE A 172 -10.11 12.19 -3.32
C ILE A 172 -11.36 11.36 -2.93
N LYS A 173 -12.45 12.01 -2.51
CA LYS A 173 -13.71 11.33 -2.22
C LYS A 173 -14.25 10.60 -3.45
N SER A 174 -14.29 11.25 -4.61
CA SER A 174 -14.71 10.61 -5.87
C SER A 174 -13.81 9.43 -6.28
N MET A 175 -12.52 9.48 -5.95
CA MET A 175 -11.60 8.35 -6.17
C MET A 175 -11.85 7.17 -5.20
N LEU A 176 -12.39 7.43 -4.01
CA LEU A 176 -12.73 6.42 -3.01
C LEU A 176 -14.09 5.75 -3.26
N GLU A 177 -15.06 6.45 -3.85
CA GLU A 177 -16.40 5.94 -4.16
C GLU A 177 -16.40 4.56 -4.84
N PRO A 178 -15.70 4.33 -5.97
CA PRO A 178 -15.68 3.00 -6.60
C PRO A 178 -14.94 1.95 -5.77
N LEU A 179 -14.13 2.37 -4.80
CA LEU A 179 -13.34 1.48 -3.94
C LEU A 179 -14.09 1.10 -2.65
N ALA A 180 -15.14 1.83 -2.28
CA ALA A 180 -15.85 1.68 -1.01
C ALA A 180 -16.46 0.27 -0.82
N SER A 181 -16.93 -0.35 -1.91
CA SER A 181 -17.49 -1.71 -1.92
C SER A 181 -16.46 -2.78 -1.56
N LEU A 182 -15.18 -2.47 -1.68
CA LEU A 182 -14.10 -3.43 -1.47
C LEU A 182 -13.76 -3.58 0.02
N GLY A 183 -14.33 -2.74 0.89
CA GLY A 183 -14.38 -2.95 2.34
C GLY A 183 -14.04 -1.71 3.18
N PRO A 184 -14.03 -1.85 4.52
CA PRO A 184 -13.90 -0.73 5.46
C PRO A 184 -12.63 0.12 5.26
N ARG A 185 -11.53 -0.48 4.79
CA ARG A 185 -10.26 0.20 4.52
C ARG A 185 -10.29 1.24 3.40
N PHE A 186 -11.39 1.30 2.63
CA PHE A 186 -11.63 2.31 1.60
C PHE A 186 -12.76 3.27 1.95
N GLN A 187 -13.33 3.17 3.16
CA GLN A 187 -14.34 4.10 3.62
C GLN A 187 -13.66 5.41 4.03
N PRO A 188 -14.11 6.58 3.52
CA PRO A 188 -13.61 7.86 3.97
C PRO A 188 -13.71 8.00 5.50
N THR A 189 -12.62 8.40 6.14
CA THR A 189 -12.64 8.68 7.59
C THR A 189 -13.53 9.87 7.88
N LYS A 190 -13.99 9.99 9.14
CA LYS A 190 -14.76 11.16 9.58
C LYS A 190 -13.95 12.45 9.36
N TYR A 191 -12.66 12.43 9.70
CA TYR A 191 -11.77 13.57 9.55
C TYR A 191 -11.67 14.04 8.10
N LEU A 192 -11.43 13.12 7.16
CA LEU A 192 -11.37 13.45 5.73
C LEU A 192 -12.72 14.00 5.23
N SER A 193 -13.82 13.39 5.67
CA SER A 193 -15.18 13.78 5.25
C SER A 193 -15.55 15.18 5.73
N ASP A 194 -15.28 15.50 7.00
CA ASP A 194 -15.55 16.80 7.60
C ASP A 194 -14.69 17.90 6.94
N LEU A 195 -13.39 17.63 6.76
CA LEU A 195 -12.46 18.57 6.13
C LEU A 195 -12.83 18.86 4.68
N ALA A 196 -13.25 17.83 3.93
CA ALA A 196 -13.74 18.01 2.57
C ALA A 196 -15.07 18.79 2.53
N ALA A 197 -15.99 18.53 3.46
CA ALA A 197 -17.28 19.23 3.54
C ALA A 197 -17.12 20.71 3.89
N SER A 198 -16.10 21.07 4.69
CA SER A 198 -15.79 22.46 5.02
C SER A 198 -15.00 23.20 3.93
N GLY A 199 -14.67 22.55 2.81
CA GLY A 199 -13.78 23.11 1.78
C GLY A 199 -12.35 23.33 2.27
N GLY A 200 -11.94 22.61 3.31
CA GLY A 200 -10.60 22.73 3.90
C GLY A 200 -9.53 21.92 3.18
N SER A 201 -8.32 22.00 3.71
CA SER A 201 -7.12 21.30 3.26
C SER A 201 -6.29 20.89 4.47
N PHE A 202 -5.46 19.86 4.33
CA PHE A 202 -4.56 19.41 5.40
C PHE A 202 -3.51 20.49 5.73
N TYR A 203 -3.03 21.18 4.70
CA TYR A 203 -2.14 22.33 4.81
C TYR A 203 -2.97 23.60 4.70
N ARG A 204 -2.89 24.46 5.71
CA ARG A 204 -3.48 25.80 5.61
C ARG A 204 -2.74 26.59 4.54
N PRO A 205 -3.45 27.36 3.68
CA PRO A 205 -2.80 28.36 2.86
C PRO A 205 -2.01 29.29 3.79
N THR A 206 -0.72 29.47 3.54
CA THR A 206 0.04 30.54 4.19
C THR A 206 -0.66 31.85 3.84
N GLN A 207 -1.18 32.55 4.86
CA GLN A 207 -1.60 33.93 4.69
C GLN A 207 -0.36 34.70 4.23
N ALA A 208 -0.46 35.29 3.03
CA ALA A 208 0.57 36.16 2.48
C ALA A 208 0.64 37.48 3.26
#